data_AF-A0A359E698-F1
#
_entry.id   AF-A0A359E698-F1
#
_cell.length_a   1.000
_cell.length_b   1.000
_cell.length_c   1.000
_cell.angle_alpha   90.00
_cell.angle_beta   90.00
_cell.angle_gamma   90.00
#
_symmetry.space_group_name_H-M   'P 1'
#
loop_
_entity.id
_entity.type
_entity.pdbx_description
1 polymer ?
#
loop_
_entity_poly.entity_id
_entity_poly.type
_entity_poly.pdbx_seq_one_letter_code
_entity_poly.pdbx_strand_id
1 'polypeptide(L)' 'SFGKGVNFTAGLPIIRTSPDHGTAFDIAGKGVANPSSFNEAFTLAVELANKRIREN' A
#
# COMPACT_ATOMS: atom_id res chain seq x y z
N SER A 1 7.54 -11.96 0.35
CA SER A 1 7.77 -11.56 -1.05
C SER A 1 8.50 -10.23 -1.04
N PHE A 2 9.78 -10.19 -1.45
CA PHE A 2 10.55 -8.93 -1.44
C PHE A 2 9.96 -7.95 -2.48
N GLY A 3 9.57 -6.75 -2.06
CA GLY A 3 9.06 -5.70 -2.94
C GLY A 3 7.56 -5.73 -3.27
N LYS A 4 6.79 -6.70 -2.74
CA LYS A 4 5.31 -6.76 -2.89
C LYS A 4 4.54 -6.83 -1.57
N GLY A 5 5.22 -6.59 -0.44
CA GLY A 5 4.55 -6.52 0.86
C GLY A 5 3.60 -5.33 0.93
N VAL A 6 2.52 -5.47 1.70
CA VAL A 6 1.59 -4.39 2.05
C VAL A 6 1.40 -4.38 3.56
N ASN A 7 1.56 -3.22 4.17
CA ASN A 7 1.24 -3.00 5.57
C ASN A 7 -0.24 -2.62 5.69
N PHE A 8 -1.04 -3.47 6.33
CA PHE A 8 -2.44 -3.20 6.65
C PHE A 8 -2.61 -2.88 8.14
N THR A 9 -3.39 -1.85 8.46
CA THR A 9 -3.68 -1.49 9.86
C THR A 9 -5.11 -1.87 10.22
N ALA A 10 -5.24 -2.91 11.04
CA ALA A 10 -6.51 -3.34 11.60
C ALA A 10 -6.98 -2.43 12.75
N GLY A 11 -8.29 -2.40 13.02
CA GLY A 11 -8.88 -1.69 14.15
C GLY A 11 -9.20 -0.21 13.92
N LEU A 12 -8.83 0.37 12.77
CA LEU A 12 -9.23 1.73 12.40
C LEU A 12 -10.65 1.76 11.81
N PRO A 13 -11.39 2.88 11.98
CA PRO A 13 -12.71 3.05 11.34
C PRO A 13 -12.61 3.18 9.82
N ILE A 14 -11.42 3.52 9.31
CA ILE A 14 -11.13 3.66 7.89
C ILE A 14 -10.24 2.51 7.39
N ILE A 15 -10.22 2.29 6.08
CA ILE A 15 -9.24 1.41 5.45
C ILE A 15 -7.90 2.15 5.40
N ARG A 16 -6.85 1.51 5.90
CA ARG A 16 -5.48 2.04 5.82
C ARG A 16 -4.51 0.94 5.39
N THR A 17 -3.90 1.14 4.23
CA THR A 17 -2.77 0.36 3.72
C THR A 17 -1.55 1.27 3.59
N SER A 18 -0.35 0.71 3.56
CA SER A 18 0.87 1.43 3.22
C SER A 18 1.90 0.51 2.56
N PRO A 19 2.89 1.06 1.83
CA PRO A 19 4.04 0.30 1.38
C PRO A 19 4.79 -0.39 2.54
N ASP A 20 5.59 -1.39 2.18
CA ASP A 20 6.43 -2.21 3.07
C ASP A 20 7.91 -1.78 3.04
N HIS A 21 8.16 -0.52 2.71
CA HIS A 21 9.50 0.05 2.71
C HIS A 21 9.51 1.42 3.39
N GLY A 22 10.71 1.86 3.77
CA GLY A 22 10.95 3.20 4.32
C GLY A 22 11.07 4.28 3.25
N THR A 23 11.66 5.40 3.62
CA THR A 23 11.74 6.62 2.78
C THR A 23 12.73 6.53 1.62
N ALA A 24 13.75 5.67 1.72
CA ALA A 24 14.77 5.48 0.69
C ALA A 24 15.41 6.80 0.19
N PHE A 25 15.82 7.67 1.14
CA PHE A 25 16.36 9.00 0.84
C PHE A 25 17.59 8.99 -0.08
N ASP A 26 18.38 7.93 0.00
CA ASP A 26 19.57 7.69 -0.83
C ASP A 26 19.24 7.54 -2.32
N ILE A 27 18.01 7.19 -2.68
CA ILE A 27 17.55 7.04 -4.07
C ILE A 27 16.50 8.07 -4.50
N ALA A 28 16.14 9.01 -3.62
CA ALA A 28 15.18 10.05 -3.94
C ALA A 28 15.62 10.89 -5.15
N GLY A 29 14.72 11.10 -6.11
CA GLY A 29 15.00 11.85 -7.33
C GLY A 29 15.85 11.12 -8.39
N LYS A 30 16.33 9.90 -8.12
CA LYS A 30 17.17 9.13 -9.06
C LYS A 30 16.38 8.32 -10.09
N GLY A 31 15.06 8.21 -9.94
CA GLY A 31 14.20 7.45 -10.86
C GLY A 31 14.36 5.92 -10.77
N VAL A 32 15.02 5.41 -9.73
CA VAL A 32 15.32 3.96 -9.55
C VAL A 32 14.48 3.28 -8.46
N ALA A 33 13.51 3.99 -7.87
CA ALA A 33 12.63 3.43 -6.87
C ALA A 33 11.74 2.35 -7.47
N ASN A 34 11.56 1.23 -6.77
CA ASN A 34 10.61 0.19 -7.16
C ASN A 34 9.21 0.53 -6.63
N PRO A 35 8.20 0.81 -7.49
CA PRO A 35 6.86 1.19 -7.05
C PRO A 35 5.96 0.01 -6.66
N SER A 36 6.42 -1.25 -6.81
CA SER A 36 5.55 -2.43 -6.67
C SER A 36 4.79 -2.47 -5.33
N SER A 37 5.46 -2.27 -4.19
CA SER A 37 4.80 -2.30 -2.88
C SER A 37 3.74 -1.20 -2.71
N PHE A 38 3.98 -0.01 -3.27
CA PHE A 38 2.98 1.07 -3.28
C PHE A 38 1.77 0.72 -4.14
N ASN A 39 1.99 0.16 -5.33
CA ASN A 39 0.91 -0.26 -6.21
C ASN A 39 0.05 -1.35 -5.56
N GLU A 40 0.66 -2.35 -4.92
CA GLU A 40 -0.07 -3.39 -4.17
C GLU A 40 -0.86 -2.79 -3.01
N ALA A 41 -0.29 -1.83 -2.26
CA ALA A 41 -0.98 -1.16 -1.16
C ALA A 41 -2.20 -0.36 -1.64
N PHE A 42 -2.07 0.33 -2.78
CA PHE A 42 -3.17 1.06 -3.40
C PHE A 42 -4.27 0.10 -3.90
N THR A 43 -3.90 -0.93 -4.64
CA THR A 43 -4.84 -1.95 -5.15
C THR A 43 -5.65 -2.58 -4.03
N LEU A 44 -4.98 -3.02 -2.96
CA LEU A 44 -5.66 -3.61 -1.79
C LEU A 44 -6.64 -2.63 -1.13
N ALA A 45 -6.28 -1.35 -1.02
CA ALA A 45 -7.19 -0.34 -0.46
C ALA A 45 -8.47 -0.19 -1.31
N VAL A 46 -8.32 -0.14 -2.63
CA VAL A 46 -9.45 -0.06 -3.58
C VAL A 46 -10.33 -1.31 -3.49
N GLU A 47 -9.73 -2.49 -3.45
CA GLU A 47 -10.46 -3.76 -3.32
C GLU A 47 -11.29 -3.82 -2.03
N LEU A 48 -10.69 -3.44 -0.90
CA LEU A 48 -11.36 -3.39 0.40
C LEU A 48 -12.47 -2.33 0.43
N ALA A 49 -12.26 -1.17 -0.20
CA ALA A 49 -13.26 -0.12 -0.29
C ALA A 49 -14.48 -0.57 -1.10
N ASN A 50 -14.23 -1.18 -2.26
CA ASN A 50 -15.27 -1.76 -3.09
C ASN A 50 -16.02 -2.89 -2.37
N LYS A 51 -15.32 -3.70 -1.55
CA LYS A 51 -15.96 -4.73 -0.73
C LYS A 51 -16.89 -4.12 0.32
N ARG A 52 -16.45 -3.10 1.07
CA ARG A 52 -17.30 -2.39 2.03
C ARG A 52 -18.54 -1.77 1.39
N ILE A 53 -18.43 -1.22 0.18
CA ILE A 53 -19.57 -0.63 -0.54
C ILE A 53 -20.60 -1.70 -0.93
N ARG A 54 -20.17 -2.90 -1.33
CA ARG A 54 -21.08 -3.99 -1.71
C ARG A 54 -21.76 -4.70 -0.55
N GLU A 55 -21.17 -4.63 0.65
CA GLU A 55 -21.68 -5.27 1.86
C GLU A 55 -22.63 -4.36 2.66
N ASN A 56 -22.73 -3.08 2.29
CA ASN A 56 -23.69 -2.10 2.81
C ASN A 56 -24.91 -1.99 1.88
#